data_AF-A0AAE1VFI3-F1
#
_entry.id   AF-A0AAE1VFI3-F1
#
_cell.length_a   1.000
_cell.length_b   1.000
_cell.length_c   1.000
_cell.angle_alpha   90.00
_cell.angle_beta   90.00
_cell.angle_gamma   90.00
#
_symmetry.space_group_name_H-M   'P 1'
#
loop_
_entity.id
_entity.type
_entity.pdbx_description
1 polymer ?
#
loop_
_entity_poly.entity_id
_entity_poly.type
_entity_poly.pdbx_seq_one_letter_code
_entity_poly.pdbx_strand_id
1 'polypeptide(L)' 'MTDFINPNKDCKTSSISDMIKDVTGGLGVHYVFECTGIPSMLNEAIEASKLNYDK' A
#
# COMPACT_ATOMS: atom_id res chain seq x y z
N MET A 1 -7.02 -1.81 -14.81
CA MET A 1 -7.48 -2.74 -13.77
C MET A 1 -7.42 -1.99 -12.45
N THR A 2 -8.40 -2.20 -11.57
CA THR A 2 -8.46 -1.54 -10.25
C THR A 2 -8.77 -2.61 -9.23
N ASP A 3 -7.94 -2.69 -8.19
CA ASP A 3 -8.09 -3.63 -7.09
C ASP A 3 -8.66 -2.91 -5.86
N PHE A 4 -9.53 -3.60 -5.12
CA PHE A 4 -10.12 -3.09 -3.89
C PHE A 4 -9.65 -3.94 -2.72
N ILE A 5 -9.02 -3.30 -1.72
CA ILE A 5 -8.49 -3.94 -0.52
C ILE A 5 -9.36 -3.51 0.67
N ASN A 6 -9.86 -4.46 1.46
CA ASN A 6 -10.56 -4.17 2.70
C ASN A 6 -9.72 -4.67 3.89
N PRO A 7 -9.01 -3.78 4.60
CA PRO A 7 -8.15 -4.18 5.71
C PRO A 7 -8.89 -5.01 6.76
N ASN A 8 -10.14 -4.69 7.09
CA ASN A 8 -10.86 -5.42 8.14
C ASN A 8 -11.23 -6.87 7.77
N LYS A 9 -11.22 -7.22 6.48
CA LYS A 9 -11.47 -8.59 6.00
C LYS A 9 -10.19 -9.31 5.58
N ASP A 10 -9.26 -8.56 5.02
CA ASP A 10 -8.08 -9.09 4.32
C ASP A 10 -6.80 -9.01 5.19
N CYS A 11 -6.77 -8.16 6.22
CA CYS A 11 -5.62 -7.87 7.09
C CYS A 11 -5.68 -8.70 8.39
N LYS A 12 -5.66 -10.04 8.30
CA LYS A 12 -5.58 -10.86 9.53
C LYS A 12 -4.16 -10.92 10.11
N THR A 13 -3.13 -10.76 9.26
CA THR A 13 -1.72 -10.88 9.66
C THR A 13 -0.73 -10.00 8.87
N SER A 14 -1.12 -9.46 7.71
CA SER A 14 -0.29 -8.60 6.83
C SER A 14 -0.54 -7.12 7.11
N SER A 15 0.39 -6.23 6.76
CA SER A 15 0.16 -4.77 6.78
C SER A 15 -0.63 -4.31 5.54
N ILE A 16 -1.04 -3.03 5.51
CA ILE A 16 -1.67 -2.45 4.31
C ILE A 16 -0.65 -2.35 3.17
N SER A 17 0.58 -1.99 3.48
CA SER A 17 1.68 -1.89 2.53
C SER A 17 1.99 -3.24 1.85
N ASP A 18 1.92 -4.34 2.59
CA ASP A 18 2.08 -5.70 2.05
C ASP A 18 0.95 -6.07 1.09
N MET A 19 -0.30 -5.80 1.47
CA MET A 19 -1.46 -6.09 0.59
C MET A 19 -1.39 -5.29 -0.73
N ILE A 20 -0.92 -4.04 -0.68
CA ILE A 20 -0.71 -3.23 -1.90
C ILE A 20 0.40 -3.84 -2.76
N LYS A 21 1.49 -4.32 -2.15
CA LYS A 21 2.57 -4.98 -2.89
C LYS A 21 2.09 -6.27 -3.55
N ASP A 22 1.28 -7.08 -2.88
CA ASP A 22 0.77 -8.34 -3.43
C ASP A 22 0.00 -8.13 -4.75
N VAL A 23 -0.86 -7.10 -4.81
CA VAL A 23 -1.63 -6.79 -6.03
C VAL A 23 -0.83 -6.01 -7.08
N THR A 24 0.38 -5.56 -6.75
CA THR A 24 1.28 -4.81 -7.65
C THR A 24 2.54 -5.57 -8.03
N GLY A 25 2.57 -6.89 -7.82
CA GLY A 25 3.72 -7.74 -8.19
C GLY A 25 4.94 -7.54 -7.29
N GLY A 26 4.72 -7.18 -6.03
CA GLY A 26 5.76 -6.99 -5.01
C GLY A 26 6.45 -5.64 -5.03
N LEU A 27 6.14 -4.77 -6.00
CA LEU A 27 6.86 -3.51 -6.20
C LEU A 27 6.26 -2.34 -5.43
N GLY A 28 4.94 -2.35 -5.19
CA GLY A 28 4.20 -1.20 -4.69
C GLY A 28 3.71 -0.28 -5.81
N VAL A 29 3.29 0.93 -5.44
CA VAL A 29 2.70 1.91 -6.37
C VAL A 29 3.59 3.14 -6.60
N HIS A 30 3.46 3.78 -7.75
CA HIS A 30 4.21 5.01 -8.06
C HIS A 30 3.74 6.22 -7.25
N TYR A 31 2.45 6.27 -6.93
CA TYR A 31 1.84 7.38 -6.20
C TYR A 31 0.93 6.83 -5.11
N VAL A 32 1.03 7.42 -3.93
CA VAL A 32 0.14 7.14 -2.81
C VAL A 32 -0.50 8.44 -2.36
N PHE A 33 -1.81 8.41 -2.15
CA PHE A 33 -2.57 9.51 -1.58
C PHE A 33 -3.13 9.04 -0.23
N GLU A 34 -2.51 9.50 0.86
CA GLU A 34 -3.05 9.31 2.21
C GLU A 34 -4.17 10.35 2.39
N CYS A 35 -5.37 9.90 2.73
CA CYS A 35 -6.57 10.75 2.81
C CYS A 35 -7.38 10.52 4.08
N THR A 36 -6.83 9.78 5.04
CA THR A 36 -7.50 9.44 6.31
C THR A 36 -7.12 10.40 7.44
N GLY A 37 -5.94 11.04 7.34
CA GLY A 37 -5.40 11.88 8.41
C GLY A 37 -4.91 11.09 9.62
N ILE A 38 -4.87 9.76 9.54
CA ILE A 38 -4.39 8.88 10.60
C ILE A 38 -2.85 8.82 10.52
N PRO A 39 -2.11 9.25 11.56
CA PRO A 39 -0.65 9.32 11.49
C PRO A 39 0.06 8.00 11.15
N SER A 40 -0.46 6.87 11.62
CA SER A 40 0.11 5.55 11.32
C SER A 40 -0.02 5.16 9.85
N MET A 41 -1.03 5.69 9.13
CA MET A 41 -1.22 5.42 7.70
C MET A 41 -0.14 6.10 6.83
N LEU A 42 0.55 7.11 7.35
CA LEU A 42 1.66 7.72 6.63
C LEU A 42 2.81 6.74 6.42
N ASN A 43 3.14 5.93 7.43
CA ASN A 43 4.19 4.91 7.29
C ASN A 43 3.79 3.83 6.29
N GLU A 44 2.55 3.34 6.38
CA GLU A 44 1.99 2.38 5.40
C GLU A 44 2.05 2.94 3.98
N ALA A 45 1.71 4.22 3.80
CA ALA A 45 1.76 4.90 2.51
C ALA A 45 3.20 4.98 1.95
N ILE A 46 4.18 5.30 2.81
CA ILE A 46 5.59 5.33 2.41
C ILE A 46 6.06 3.92 2.02
N GLU A 47 5.75 2.91 2.82
CA GLU A 47 6.16 1.52 2.57
C GLU A 47 5.48 0.88 1.36
N ALA A 48 4.26 1.30 1.03
CA ALA A 48 3.52 0.84 -0.15
C ALA A 48 4.02 1.49 -1.45
N SER A 49 4.79 2.58 -1.35
CA SER A 49 5.35 3.26 -2.50
C SER A 49 6.54 2.49 -3.09
N LYS A 50 6.68 2.54 -4.41
CA LYS A 50 7.85 1.97 -5.11
C LYS A 50 9.12 2.69 -4.68
N LEU A 51 10.12 1.91 -4.26
CA LEU A 51 11.46 2.42 -4.01
C LEU A 51 12.20 2.53 -5.35
N ASN A 52 12.51 3.77 -5.73
CA ASN A 52 13.27 4.19 -6.92
C ASN A 52 12.45 4.36 -8.21
N TYR A 53 12.88 5.32 -9.05
CA TYR A 53 12.45 5.43 -10.44
C TYR A 53 13.17 4.34 -11.24
N ASP A 54 12.43 3.42 -11.84
CA ASP A 54 12.96 2.57 -12.90
C ASP A 54 13.50 3.50 -14.00
N LYS A 55 14.81 3.38 -14.29
CA LYS A 55 15.49 4.13 -15.35
C LYS A 55 15.16 3.55 -16.73
#